data_AF-A0A667HC83-F1
#
_entry.id   AF-A0A667HC83-F1
#
_cell.length_a   1.000
_cell.length_b   1.000
_cell.length_c   1.000
_cell.angle_alpha   90.00
_cell.angle_beta   90.00
_cell.angle_gamma   90.00
#
_symmetry.space_group_name_H-M   'P 1'
#
loop_
_entity.id
_entity.type
_entity.pdbx_description
1 polymer ?
#
loop_
_entity_poly.entity_id
_entity_poly.type
_entity_poly.pdbx_seq_one_letter_code
_entity_poly.pdbx_strand_id
1 'polypeptide(L)'
;MRVAVAGCCHGELDKIYETLALAEKRGPGPIDLLLCCGDFQAVRNEADLRCMAVPPKYRHMQTFYRYYSGEKKAPVLTIFIGGNHEASNHLQELPYGGWVAPNIYYLGMCSG
;
A
#
# COMPACT_ATOMS: atom_id res chain seq x y z
N MET A 1 -21.53 4.47 -3.38
CA MET A 1 -20.08 4.33 -3.51
C MET A 1 -19.39 5.22 -2.50
N ARG A 2 -18.52 4.65 -1.65
CA ARG A 2 -17.77 5.35 -0.61
C ARG A 2 -16.29 5.06 -0.77
N VAL A 3 -15.51 6.14 -0.90
CA VAL A 3 -14.07 6.07 -1.15
C VAL A 3 -13.34 6.66 0.06
N ALA A 4 -12.43 5.89 0.63
CA ALA A 4 -11.48 6.37 1.62
C ALA A 4 -10.21 6.86 0.91
N VAL A 5 -9.61 7.92 1.43
CA VAL A 5 -8.35 8.48 0.90
C VAL A 5 -7.34 8.51 2.03
N ALA A 6 -6.20 7.86 1.83
CA ALA A 6 -5.04 7.89 2.70
C ALA A 6 -3.90 8.66 2.01
N GLY A 7 -3.23 9.53 2.75
CA GLY A 7 -2.00 10.20 2.30
C GLY A 7 -0.82 9.23 2.32
N CYS A 8 0.26 9.61 2.99
CA CYS A 8 1.42 8.74 3.18
C CYS A 8 1.08 7.57 4.12
N CYS A 9 1.22 6.34 3.62
CA CYS A 9 0.84 5.14 4.36
C CYS A 9 1.95 4.57 5.23
N HIS A 10 3.22 4.78 4.84
CA HIS A 10 4.42 4.30 5.51
C HIS A 10 4.42 2.79 5.81
N GLY A 11 3.77 1.99 4.96
CA GLY A 11 3.69 0.53 5.07
C GLY A 11 2.75 0.00 6.17
N GLU A 12 2.01 0.87 6.86
CA GLU A 12 1.15 0.55 8.02
C GLU A 12 -0.28 0.13 7.60
N LEU A 13 -0.38 -0.79 6.63
CA LEU A 13 -1.66 -1.23 6.05
C LEU A 13 -2.62 -1.80 7.09
N ASP A 14 -2.12 -2.56 8.06
CA ASP A 14 -2.94 -3.11 9.14
C ASP A 14 -3.68 -2.01 9.90
N LYS A 15 -2.98 -0.93 10.27
CA LYS A 15 -3.57 0.23 10.98
C LYS A 15 -4.59 0.97 10.12
N ILE A 16 -4.31 1.08 8.81
CA ILE A 16 -5.25 1.70 7.86
C ILE A 16 -6.54 0.90 7.81
N TYR A 17 -6.46 -0.41 7.58
CA TYR A 17 -7.65 -1.27 7.49
C TYR A 17 -8.42 -1.36 8.81
N GLU A 18 -7.74 -1.41 9.96
CA GLU A 18 -8.38 -1.32 11.27
C GLU A 18 -9.15 0.01 11.44
N THR A 19 -8.55 1.12 11.00
CA THR A 19 -9.18 2.45 11.05
C THR A 19 -10.42 2.50 10.15
N LEU A 20 -10.35 1.92 8.94
CA LEU A 20 -11.49 1.81 8.05
C LEU A 20 -12.63 0.99 8.67
N ALA A 21 -12.32 -0.16 9.26
CA ALA A 21 -13.32 -0.99 9.94
C ALA A 21 -13.99 -0.27 11.12
N LEU A 22 -13.24 0.55 11.87
CA LEU A 22 -13.80 1.41 12.93
C LEU A 22 -14.69 2.52 12.35
N ALA A 23 -14.29 3.12 11.23
CA ALA A 23 -15.06 4.15 10.55
C ALA A 23 -16.38 3.60 9.96
N GLU A 24 -16.38 2.37 9.45
CA GLU A 24 -17.59 1.69 8.97
C GLU A 24 -18.58 1.46 10.11
N LYS A 25 -18.11 0.98 11.26
CA LYS A 25 -18.95 0.77 12.46
C LYS A 25 -19.62 2.04 12.99
N ARG A 26 -18.97 3.19 12.80
CA ARG A 26 -19.46 4.50 13.27
C ARG A 26 -20.21 5.29 12.19
N GLY A 27 -20.14 4.84 10.95
CA GLY A 27 -20.50 5.61 9.78
C GLY A 27 -21.68 5.04 9.01
N PRO A 28 -21.98 5.61 7.83
CA PRO A 28 -23.17 5.28 7.04
C PRO A 28 -23.06 3.94 6.28
N GLY A 29 -22.28 2.96 6.73
CA GLY A 29 -22.10 1.65 6.08
C GLY A 29 -20.67 1.31 5.62
N PRO A 30 -20.50 0.48 4.57
CA PRO A 30 -19.20 0.00 4.11
C PRO A 30 -18.42 1.00 3.23
N ILE A 31 -17.12 0.79 3.10
CA ILE A 31 -16.18 1.50 2.22
C ILE A 31 -15.86 0.59 1.03
N ASP A 32 -16.06 1.09 -0.18
CA ASP A 32 -15.94 0.30 -1.41
C ASP A 32 -14.51 0.32 -1.98
N LEU A 33 -13.75 1.39 -1.70
CA LEU A 33 -12.43 1.65 -2.27
C LEU A 33 -11.56 2.45 -1.30
N LEU A 34 -10.29 2.08 -1.22
CA LEU A 34 -9.22 2.86 -0.58
C LEU A 34 -8.26 3.38 -1.66
N LEU A 35 -8.01 4.70 -1.66
CA LEU A 35 -6.98 5.35 -2.45
C LEU A 35 -5.80 5.74 -1.56
N CYS A 36 -4.60 5.29 -1.89
CA CYS A 36 -3.36 5.65 -1.20
C CYS A 36 -2.50 6.56 -2.09
N CYS A 37 -2.26 7.79 -1.63
CA CYS A 37 -1.68 8.85 -2.45
C CYS A 37 -0.13 8.91 -2.43
N GLY A 38 0.55 7.88 -1.96
CA GLY A 38 2.02 7.80 -1.94
C GLY A 38 2.57 7.15 -0.67
N ASP A 39 3.88 6.92 -0.68
CA ASP A 39 4.64 6.26 0.40
C ASP A 39 3.91 5.00 0.89
N PHE A 40 3.45 4.18 -0.04
CA PHE A 40 2.73 2.94 0.22
C PHE A 40 3.66 1.90 0.84
N GLN A 41 4.93 1.88 0.42
CA GLN A 41 5.97 0.97 0.85
C GLN A 41 5.62 -0.50 0.59
N ALA A 42 5.45 -0.86 -0.70
CA ALA A 42 5.17 -2.23 -1.15
C ALA A 42 6.39 -3.19 -0.99
N VAL A 43 6.96 -3.29 0.21
CA VAL A 43 8.17 -4.07 0.52
C VAL A 43 7.83 -5.54 0.73
N ARG A 44 8.37 -6.44 -0.10
CA ARG A 44 8.14 -7.89 -0.01
C ARG A 44 9.13 -8.60 0.89
N ASN A 45 10.38 -8.11 0.94
CA ASN A 45 11.49 -8.73 1.68
C ASN A 45 12.60 -7.72 1.98
N GLU A 46 13.66 -8.17 2.66
CA GLU A 46 14.81 -7.33 3.02
C GLU A 46 15.59 -6.79 1.81
N ALA A 47 15.54 -7.44 0.64
CA ALA A 47 16.18 -6.92 -0.56
C ALA A 47 15.47 -5.65 -1.04
N ASP A 48 14.14 -5.65 -1.04
CA ASP A 48 13.34 -4.45 -1.35
C ASP A 48 13.64 -3.31 -0.38
N LEU A 49 13.84 -3.59 0.93
CA LEU A 49 14.22 -2.56 1.91
C LEU A 49 15.54 -1.86 1.54
N ARG A 50 16.51 -2.61 1.02
CA ARG A 50 17.80 -2.04 0.62
C ARG A 50 17.70 -1.10 -0.58
N CYS A 51 16.65 -1.26 -1.39
CA CYS A 51 16.35 -0.40 -2.54
C CYS A 51 15.57 0.87 -2.17
N MET A 52 15.10 1.01 -0.93
CA MET A 52 14.39 2.21 -0.49
C MET A 52 15.33 3.40 -0.30
N ALA A 53 14.91 4.56 -0.77
CA ALA A 53 15.57 5.86 -0.54
C ALA A 53 15.33 6.38 0.90
N VAL A 54 15.57 5.53 1.91
CA VAL A 54 15.37 5.81 3.34
C VAL A 54 16.66 5.46 4.08
N PRO A 55 17.11 6.25 5.08
CA PRO A 55 18.27 5.91 5.91
C PRO A 55 18.11 4.53 6.58
N PRO A 56 19.16 3.70 6.69
CA PRO A 56 19.05 2.32 7.19
C PRO A 56 18.31 2.18 8.53
N LYS A 57 18.50 3.13 9.46
CA LYS A 57 17.85 3.14 10.78
C LYS A 57 16.32 3.32 10.76
N TYR A 58 15.74 3.74 9.64
CA TYR A 58 14.29 3.96 9.47
C TYR A 58 13.67 2.96 8.48
N ARG A 59 14.43 1.96 8.01
CA ARG A 59 13.92 0.93 7.11
C ARG A 59 13.21 -0.14 7.95
N HIS A 60 11.91 -0.28 7.73
CA HIS A 60 11.09 -1.26 8.40
C HIS A 60 10.27 -2.04 7.37
N MET A 61 10.21 -3.36 7.52
CA MET A 61 9.38 -4.25 6.67
C MET A 61 7.90 -3.89 6.72
N GLN A 62 7.46 -3.32 7.84
CA GLN A 62 6.07 -2.99 8.13
C GLN A 62 5.14 -4.18 7.85
N THR A 63 4.05 -3.99 7.09
CA THR A 63 2.99 -5.00 7.00
C THR A 63 2.72 -5.53 5.59
N PHE A 64 3.19 -4.85 4.53
CA PHE A 64 2.86 -5.24 3.15
C PHE A 64 3.29 -6.68 2.78
N TYR A 65 4.44 -7.15 3.25
CA TYR A 65 4.93 -8.50 2.95
C TYR A 65 3.93 -9.62 3.30
N ARG A 66 3.05 -9.40 4.30
CA ARG A 66 2.00 -10.34 4.72
C ARG A 66 0.87 -10.42 3.70
N TYR A 67 0.58 -9.32 3.03
CA TYR A 67 -0.39 -9.27 1.94
C TYR A 67 0.19 -9.88 0.67
N TYR A 68 1.48 -9.62 0.42
CA TYR A 68 2.21 -10.21 -0.70
C TYR A 68 2.34 -11.75 -0.57
N SER A 69 2.65 -12.26 0.62
CA SER A 69 2.79 -13.70 0.86
C SER A 69 1.46 -14.46 0.87
N GLY A 70 0.33 -13.76 0.91
CA GLY A 70 -1.01 -14.35 1.06
C GLY A 70 -1.39 -14.70 2.50
N GLU A 71 -0.56 -14.38 3.49
CA GLU A 71 -0.94 -14.50 4.92
C GLU A 71 -2.17 -13.64 5.24
N LYS A 72 -2.28 -12.47 4.58
CA LYS A 72 -3.41 -11.56 4.68
C LYS A 72 -3.97 -11.22 3.30
N LYS A 73 -5.25 -10.85 3.28
CA LYS A 73 -5.94 -10.29 2.12
C LYS A 73 -6.48 -8.92 2.47
N ALA A 74 -6.32 -7.94 1.57
CA ALA A 74 -6.88 -6.61 1.77
C ALA A 74 -8.42 -6.68 1.82
N PRO A 75 -9.06 -6.15 2.87
CA PRO A 75 -10.51 -6.27 3.08
C PRO A 75 -11.32 -5.39 2.11
N VAL A 76 -10.68 -4.36 1.55
CA VAL A 76 -11.25 -3.42 0.58
C VAL A 76 -10.30 -3.29 -0.61
N LEU A 77 -10.84 -3.06 -1.81
CA LEU A 77 -10.03 -2.73 -2.97
C LEU A 77 -9.15 -1.53 -2.63
N THR A 78 -7.85 -1.70 -2.76
CA THR A 78 -6.84 -0.70 -2.42
C THR A 78 -6.08 -0.34 -3.68
N ILE A 79 -6.17 0.92 -4.11
CA ILE A 79 -5.45 1.44 -5.26
C ILE A 79 -4.44 2.45 -4.75
N PHE A 80 -3.20 2.38 -5.24
CA PHE A 80 -2.15 3.29 -4.80
C PHE A 80 -1.28 3.81 -5.95
N ILE A 81 -0.66 4.96 -5.70
CA ILE A 81 0.45 5.51 -6.47
C ILE A 81 1.73 5.46 -5.64
N GLY A 82 2.89 5.45 -6.29
CA GLY A 82 4.17 5.47 -5.60
C GLY A 82 4.52 6.86 -5.06
N GLY A 83 5.21 6.92 -3.92
CA GLY A 83 5.84 8.13 -3.39
C GLY A 83 7.37 8.12 -3.53
N ASN A 84 8.05 8.84 -2.65
CA ASN A 84 9.51 8.94 -2.62
C ASN A 84 10.16 7.88 -1.70
N HIS A 85 9.40 7.28 -0.79
CA HIS A 85 9.87 6.22 0.10
C HIS A 85 9.30 4.86 -0.31
N GLU A 86 9.67 4.37 -1.50
CA GLU A 86 9.13 3.12 -2.04
C GLU A 86 10.16 2.02 -2.22
N ALA A 87 9.67 0.77 -2.22
CA ALA A 87 10.38 -0.38 -2.78
C ALA A 87 10.47 -0.21 -4.30
N SER A 88 11.34 0.70 -4.75
CA SER A 88 11.39 1.17 -6.13
C SER A 88 11.68 0.04 -7.12
N ASN A 89 12.47 -0.95 -6.71
CA ASN A 89 12.74 -2.15 -7.50
C ASN A 89 11.48 -2.97 -7.77
N HIS A 90 10.60 -3.14 -6.76
CA HIS A 90 9.33 -3.85 -6.93
C HIS A 90 8.37 -3.07 -7.83
N LEU A 91 8.24 -1.74 -7.63
CA LEU A 91 7.35 -0.94 -8.47
C LEU A 91 7.84 -0.82 -9.92
N GLN A 92 9.16 -0.87 -10.15
CA GLN A 92 9.77 -0.90 -11.48
C GLN A 92 9.46 -2.18 -12.26
N GLU A 93 9.10 -3.29 -11.60
CA GLU A 93 8.62 -4.50 -12.27
C GLU A 93 7.23 -4.27 -12.91
N LEU A 94 6.49 -3.24 -12.49
CA LEU A 94 5.11 -2.93 -12.89
C LEU A 94 4.97 -1.49 -13.42
N PRO A 95 5.70 -1.08 -14.47
CA PRO A 95 5.73 0.31 -14.92
C PRO A 95 4.37 0.80 -15.44
N TYR A 96 3.55 -0.09 -16.00
CA TYR A 96 2.20 0.20 -16.49
C TYR A 96 1.10 -0.10 -15.44
N GLY A 97 1.50 -0.34 -14.19
CA GLY A 97 0.61 -0.76 -13.12
C GLY A 97 0.39 -2.26 -13.08
N GLY A 98 -0.22 -2.72 -12.00
CA GLY A 98 -0.50 -4.14 -11.80
C GLY A 98 -0.91 -4.48 -10.38
N TRP A 99 -1.38 -5.71 -10.22
CA TRP A 99 -1.71 -6.27 -8.92
C TRP A 99 -0.44 -6.63 -8.16
N VAL A 100 -0.20 -5.96 -7.04
CA VAL A 100 0.94 -6.24 -6.16
C VAL A 100 0.59 -7.27 -5.08
N ALA A 101 -0.71 -7.44 -4.80
CA ALA A 101 -1.28 -8.45 -3.93
C ALA A 101 -2.79 -8.58 -4.23
N PRO A 102 -3.49 -9.64 -3.76
CA PRO A 102 -4.94 -9.72 -3.90
C PRO A 102 -5.64 -8.49 -3.30
N ASN A 103 -6.50 -7.85 -4.09
CA ASN A 103 -7.20 -6.59 -3.78
C ASN A 103 -6.30 -5.34 -3.64
N ILE A 104 -5.03 -5.39 -4.03
CA ILE A 104 -4.12 -4.23 -4.00
C ILE A 104 -3.53 -3.97 -5.40
N TYR A 105 -3.86 -2.81 -5.98
CA TYR A 105 -3.47 -2.43 -7.34
C TYR A 105 -2.59 -1.18 -7.36
N TYR A 106 -1.43 -1.30 -8.01
CA TYR A 106 -0.57 -0.17 -8.32
C TYR A 106 -0.97 0.45 -9.65
N LEU A 107 -1.18 1.77 -9.70
CA LEU A 107 -1.57 2.47 -10.94
C LEU A 107 -0.47 2.59 -11.99
N GLY A 108 0.78 2.27 -11.64
CA GLY A 108 1.92 2.43 -12.54
C GLY A 108 2.61 3.79 -12.43
N MET A 109 3.66 3.94 -13.22
CA MET A 109 4.38 5.20 -13.34
C MET A 109 3.61 6.14 -14.27
N CYS A 110 3.65 7.42 -13.94
CA CYS A 110 3.17 8.47 -14.82
C CYS A 110 4.31 9.45 -15.07
N SER A 111 4.71 9.59 -16.33
CA SER A 111 5.62 10.63 -16.80
C SER A 111 4.82 11.60 -17.66
N GLY A 112 4.75 12.87 -17.23
CA GLY A 112 4.20 13.97 -18.01
C GLY A 112 5.26 14.65 -18.87
#